data_AF-A0A3M7PMP5-F1
#
_entry.id   AF-A0A3M7PMP5-F1
#
_cell.length_a   1.000
_cell.length_b   1.000
_cell.length_c   1.000
_cell.angle_alpha   90.00
_cell.angle_beta   90.00
_cell.angle_gamma   90.00
#
_symmetry.space_group_name_H-M   'P 1'
#
loop_
_entity.id
_entity.type
_entity.pdbx_description
1 polymer ?
#
loop_
_entity_poly.entity_id
_entity_poly.type
_entity_poly.pdbx_seq_one_letter_code
_entity_poly.pdbx_strand_id
1 'polypeptide(L)'
;MTKVQLNKLKKAFDHQDNISQRQAAKKFDISQQMVSKLLKKLQIALRKKMKIPNRTKTQKKVARAKCRNFYLKNLNISWNLDDESYFTLSHGKINENDIFYSSNIAATPANTKYTPVKKFEKLLVWLVISERCISAPIIRKS
;
A
#
# COMPACT_ATOMS: atom_id res chain seq x y z
N MET A 1 -23.70 24.20 10.22
CA MET A 1 -22.59 24.14 9.24
C MET A 1 -23.13 24.54 7.87
N THR A 2 -22.48 25.50 7.20
CA THR A 2 -22.95 26.02 5.90
C THR A 2 -22.62 25.06 4.75
N LYS A 3 -23.34 25.15 3.61
CA LYS A 3 -23.03 24.37 2.39
C LYS A 3 -21.57 24.56 1.94
N VAL A 4 -21.03 25.77 2.12
CA VAL A 4 -19.63 26.10 1.80
C VAL A 4 -18.66 25.35 2.70
N GLN A 5 -18.90 25.32 4.02
CA GLN A 5 -18.10 24.54 4.97
C GLN A 5 -18.17 23.04 4.69
N LEU A 6 -19.35 22.53 4.29
CA LEU A 6 -19.52 21.12 3.90
C LEU A 6 -18.69 20.76 2.67
N ASN A 7 -18.69 21.62 1.65
CA ASN A 7 -17.88 21.42 0.44
C ASN A 7 -16.37 21.49 0.73
N LYS A 8 -15.94 22.38 1.64
CA LYS A 8 -14.56 22.45 2.11
C LYS A 8 -14.16 21.17 2.87
N LEU A 9 -15.04 20.64 3.73
CA LEU A 9 -14.82 19.37 4.43
C LEU A 9 -14.70 18.20 3.44
N LYS A 10 -15.59 18.14 2.43
CA LYS A 10 -15.54 17.13 1.36
C LYS A 10 -14.19 17.17 0.65
N LYS A 11 -13.74 18.34 0.17
CA LYS A 11 -12.44 18.49 -0.50
C LYS A 11 -11.24 18.12 0.37
N ALA A 12 -11.35 18.31 1.69
CA ALA A 12 -10.26 17.99 2.62
C ALA A 12 -10.08 16.48 2.86
N PHE A 13 -11.13 15.68 2.68
CA PHE A 13 -11.11 14.23 2.94
C PHE A 13 -11.18 13.38 1.68
N ASP A 14 -11.92 13.80 0.66
CA ASP A 14 -12.15 12.97 -0.52
C ASP A 14 -10.85 12.82 -1.33
N HIS A 15 -10.42 11.57 -1.53
CA HIS A 15 -9.17 11.21 -2.20
C HIS A 15 -7.89 11.70 -1.50
N GLN A 16 -7.96 11.98 -0.20
CA GLN A 16 -6.87 12.49 0.62
C GLN A 16 -6.57 11.54 1.79
N ASP A 17 -5.33 11.58 2.27
CA ASP A 17 -4.81 10.83 3.42
C ASP A 17 -4.14 11.75 4.46
N ASN A 18 -4.15 13.05 4.22
CA ASN A 18 -3.31 14.01 4.93
C ASN A 18 -3.88 14.46 6.29
N ILE A 19 -5.15 14.18 6.58
CA ILE A 19 -5.86 14.79 7.72
C ILE A 19 -6.67 13.75 8.48
N SER A 20 -6.44 13.67 9.79
CA SER A 20 -7.27 12.87 10.70
C SER A 20 -8.58 13.58 11.05
N GLN A 21 -9.62 12.83 11.44
CA GLN A 21 -10.90 13.43 11.86
C GLN A 21 -10.75 14.37 13.06
N ARG A 22 -9.77 14.15 13.95
CA ARG A 22 -9.47 15.06 15.07
C ARG A 22 -8.85 16.38 14.59
N GLN A 23 -7.94 16.34 13.62
CA GLN A 23 -7.37 17.56 13.02
C GLN A 23 -8.43 18.34 12.25
N ALA A 24 -9.30 17.65 11.52
CA ALA A 24 -10.43 18.30 10.86
C ALA A 24 -11.42 18.91 11.88
N ALA A 25 -11.74 18.20 12.95
CA ALA A 25 -12.59 18.71 14.03
C ALA A 25 -12.06 20.05 14.57
N LYS A 26 -10.75 20.11 14.88
CA LYS A 26 -10.10 21.37 15.30
C LYS A 26 -10.16 22.46 14.22
N LYS A 27 -9.90 22.10 12.95
CA LYS A 27 -9.86 23.06 11.83
C LYS A 27 -11.22 23.66 11.49
N PHE A 28 -12.29 22.88 11.65
CA PHE A 28 -13.65 23.28 11.31
C PHE A 28 -14.49 23.66 12.54
N ASP A 29 -13.88 23.68 13.73
CA ASP A 29 -14.50 23.96 15.01
C ASP A 29 -15.79 23.15 15.24
N ILE A 30 -15.68 21.83 15.04
CA ILE A 30 -16.78 20.87 15.22
C ILE A 30 -16.30 19.65 15.97
N SER A 31 -17.23 18.88 16.57
CA SER A 31 -16.86 17.63 17.22
C SER A 31 -16.40 16.58 16.21
N GLN A 32 -15.47 15.70 16.62
CA GLN A 32 -15.00 14.61 15.78
C GLN A 32 -16.14 13.65 15.38
N GLN A 33 -17.12 13.44 16.26
CA GLN A 33 -18.30 12.64 15.94
C GLN A 33 -19.12 13.26 14.80
N MET A 34 -19.22 14.60 14.77
CA MET A 34 -19.89 15.33 13.70
C MET A 34 -19.15 15.15 12.36
N VAL A 35 -17.81 15.20 12.36
CA VAL A 35 -17.00 14.87 11.17
C VAL A 35 -17.33 13.45 10.67
N SER A 36 -17.36 12.46 11.56
CA SER A 36 -17.67 11.06 11.19
C SER A 36 -19.07 10.91 10.58
N LYS A 37 -20.10 11.54 11.18
CA LYS A 37 -21.46 11.55 10.64
C LYS A 37 -21.53 12.19 9.25
N LEU A 38 -20.82 13.30 9.05
CA LEU A 38 -20.78 14.01 7.76
C LEU A 38 -20.07 13.20 6.68
N LEU A 39 -18.97 12.53 7.00
CA LEU A 39 -18.26 11.65 6.05
C LEU A 39 -19.15 10.49 5.58
N LYS A 40 -19.88 9.85 6.51
CA LYS A 40 -20.87 8.82 6.16
C LYS A 40 -21.96 9.35 5.24
N LYS A 41 -22.51 10.54 5.53
CA LYS A 41 -23.53 11.20 4.69
C LYS A 41 -23.01 11.54 3.28
N LEU A 42 -21.73 11.88 3.16
CA LEU A 42 -21.05 12.16 1.90
C LEU A 42 -20.56 10.90 1.17
N GLN A 43 -20.84 9.69 1.70
CA GLN A 43 -20.36 8.41 1.19
C GLN A 43 -18.83 8.31 1.10
N ILE A 44 -18.10 9.04 1.94
CA ILE A 44 -16.64 8.96 2.02
C ILE A 44 -16.28 7.89 3.05
N ALA A 45 -15.73 6.78 2.57
CA ALA A 45 -15.34 5.65 3.41
C ALA A 45 -13.86 5.74 3.80
N LEU A 46 -13.56 5.26 5.01
CA LEU A 46 -12.20 4.96 5.46
C LEU A 46 -11.72 3.69 4.76
N ARG A 47 -10.50 3.70 4.21
CA ARG A 47 -9.93 2.58 3.46
C ARG A 47 -8.47 2.37 3.86
N LYS A 48 -8.02 1.11 3.85
CA LYS A 48 -6.62 0.76 4.08
C LYS A 48 -5.82 0.90 2.78
N LYS A 49 -4.67 1.55 2.85
CA LYS A 49 -3.71 1.64 1.75
C LYS A 49 -3.25 0.23 1.37
N MET A 50 -3.13 -0.01 0.07
CA MET A 50 -2.59 -1.28 -0.43
C MET A 50 -1.07 -1.16 -0.50
N LYS A 51 -0.33 -2.21 -0.14
CA LYS A 51 1.12 -2.21 -0.31
C LYS A 51 1.46 -2.51 -1.76
N ILE A 52 2.19 -1.62 -2.44
CA ILE A 52 2.65 -1.82 -3.81
C ILE A 52 4.13 -1.40 -3.92
N PRO A 53 4.98 -2.17 -4.64
CA PRO A 53 6.35 -1.76 -4.93
C PRO A 53 6.40 -0.43 -5.70
N ASN A 54 7.28 0.47 -5.29
CA ASN A 54 7.50 1.73 -5.99
C ASN A 54 8.08 1.44 -7.39
N ARG A 55 7.43 1.93 -8.45
CA ARG A 55 7.81 1.69 -9.85
C ARG A 55 7.66 2.95 -10.68
N THR A 56 8.66 3.25 -11.51
CA THR A 56 8.62 4.35 -12.48
C THR A 56 7.63 4.06 -13.62
N LYS A 57 7.19 5.10 -14.34
CA LYS A 57 6.30 4.95 -15.51
C LYS A 57 6.90 3.99 -16.56
N THR A 58 8.21 4.11 -16.78
CA THR A 58 8.98 3.26 -17.71
C THR A 58 8.99 1.80 -17.26
N GLN A 59 9.26 1.54 -15.97
CA GLN A 59 9.23 0.19 -15.41
C GLN A 59 7.85 -0.48 -15.57
N LYS A 60 6.75 0.27 -15.40
CA LYS A 60 5.39 -0.26 -15.60
C LYS A 60 5.13 -0.69 -17.05
N LYS A 61 5.56 0.13 -18.02
CA LYS A 61 5.40 -0.19 -19.46
C LYS A 61 6.23 -1.41 -19.84
N VAL A 62 7.49 -1.45 -19.40
CA VAL A 62 8.43 -2.53 -19.72
C VAL A 62 8.03 -3.85 -19.05
N ALA A 63 7.54 -3.83 -17.81
CA ALA A 63 7.15 -5.02 -17.07
C ALA A 63 6.11 -5.85 -17.84
N ARG A 64 5.07 -5.21 -18.39
CA ARG A 64 4.01 -5.93 -19.13
C ARG A 64 4.56 -6.66 -20.37
N ALA A 65 5.40 -5.99 -21.16
CA ALA A 65 6.01 -6.58 -22.34
C ALA A 65 6.98 -7.71 -21.98
N LYS A 66 7.82 -7.50 -20.95
CA LYS A 66 8.74 -8.52 -20.45
C LYS A 66 8.00 -9.75 -19.94
N CYS A 67 6.96 -9.60 -19.11
CA CYS A 67 6.18 -10.73 -18.60
C CYS A 67 5.52 -11.53 -19.73
N ARG A 68 4.94 -10.87 -20.73
CA ARG A 68 4.31 -11.56 -21.89
C ARG A 68 5.35 -12.37 -22.67
N ASN A 69 6.47 -11.75 -23.03
CA ASN A 69 7.52 -12.43 -23.80
C ASN A 69 8.18 -13.56 -23.00
N PHE A 70 8.37 -13.35 -21.69
CA PHE A 70 8.91 -14.35 -20.79
C PHE A 70 7.98 -15.58 -20.69
N TYR A 71 6.67 -15.38 -20.59
CA TYR A 71 5.72 -16.49 -20.60
C TYR A 71 5.78 -17.29 -21.91
N LEU A 72 5.67 -16.62 -23.06
CA LEU A 72 5.60 -17.28 -24.36
C LEU A 72 6.87 -18.08 -24.72
N LYS A 73 8.04 -17.59 -24.32
CA LYS A 73 9.33 -18.23 -24.65
C LYS A 73 9.66 -19.45 -23.78
N ASN A 74 8.95 -19.64 -22.67
CA ASN A 74 9.35 -20.60 -21.64
C ASN A 74 8.20 -21.48 -21.13
N LEU A 75 7.20 -21.73 -21.98
CA LEU A 75 6.01 -22.54 -21.64
C LEU A 75 6.33 -23.96 -21.15
N ASN A 76 7.43 -24.55 -21.63
CA ASN A 76 7.80 -25.95 -21.35
C ASN A 76 9.16 -26.06 -20.62
N ILE A 77 9.54 -25.03 -19.86
CA ILE A 77 10.80 -25.00 -19.12
C ILE A 77 10.47 -25.10 -17.64
N SER A 78 11.09 -26.06 -16.95
CA SER A 78 11.06 -26.10 -15.48
C SER A 78 12.03 -25.07 -14.92
N TRP A 79 11.57 -24.34 -13.91
CA TRP A 79 12.31 -23.22 -13.32
C TRP A 79 12.89 -23.58 -11.97
N ASN A 80 14.12 -23.13 -11.75
CA ASN A 80 14.70 -22.97 -10.42
C ASN A 80 14.74 -21.46 -10.14
N LEU A 81 14.03 -21.02 -9.10
CA LEU A 81 13.92 -19.62 -8.71
C LEU A 81 14.61 -19.43 -7.37
N ASP A 82 15.56 -18.51 -7.31
CA ASP A 82 16.21 -18.12 -6.07
C ASP A 82 15.82 -16.70 -5.65
N ASP A 83 15.80 -16.45 -4.33
CA ASP A 83 15.64 -15.10 -3.78
C ASP A 83 16.21 -15.01 -2.34
N GLU A 84 16.47 -13.79 -1.91
CA GLU A 84 16.88 -13.45 -0.55
C GLU A 84 15.75 -12.78 0.21
N SER A 85 15.35 -13.38 1.33
CA SER A 85 14.35 -12.83 2.23
C SER A 85 14.93 -12.55 3.60
N TYR A 86 14.53 -11.41 4.15
CA TYR A 86 15.02 -10.94 5.44
C TYR A 86 13.94 -11.11 6.51
N PHE A 87 14.27 -11.77 7.62
CA PHE A 87 13.39 -12.07 8.75
C PHE A 87 13.81 -11.35 10.04
N THR A 88 12.83 -10.81 10.78
CA THR A 88 13.07 -10.19 12.10
C THR A 88 12.98 -11.26 13.18
N LEU A 89 13.92 -11.25 14.14
CA LEU A 89 13.89 -12.14 15.30
C LEU A 89 12.74 -11.84 16.28
N SER A 90 12.17 -10.63 16.24
CA SER A 90 11.04 -10.20 17.06
C SER A 90 9.99 -9.46 16.23
N HIS A 91 8.70 -9.80 16.40
CA HIS A 91 7.56 -9.12 15.78
C HIS A 91 7.21 -7.83 16.56
N GLY A 92 8.02 -6.79 16.42
CA GLY A 92 7.74 -5.47 16.98
C GLY A 92 7.54 -4.45 15.86
N LYS A 93 6.33 -4.29 15.32
CA LYS A 93 6.00 -3.11 14.50
C LYS A 93 4.73 -2.44 14.98
N ILE A 94 4.89 -1.19 15.41
CA ILE A 94 3.80 -0.24 15.66
C ILE A 94 3.08 0.00 14.32
N ASN A 95 1.74 -0.03 14.33
CA ASN A 95 0.93 0.19 13.13
C ASN A 95 1.19 1.59 12.56
N GLU A 96 1.80 1.66 11.37
CA GLU A 96 1.90 2.91 10.59
C GLU A 96 0.51 3.38 10.13
N ASN A 97 0.42 4.66 9.74
CA ASN A 97 -0.82 5.32 9.32
C ASN A 97 -1.25 4.87 7.91
N ASP A 98 -1.68 3.61 7.80
CA ASP A 98 -2.00 2.87 6.58
C ASP A 98 -3.41 3.19 6.04
N ILE A 99 -3.96 4.37 6.33
CA ILE A 99 -5.38 4.65 6.15
C ILE A 99 -5.59 5.92 5.30
N PHE A 100 -6.56 5.89 4.39
CA PHE A 100 -6.98 7.04 3.58
C PHE A 100 -8.51 7.13 3.50
N TYR A 101 -9.03 8.29 3.07
CA TYR A 101 -10.46 8.52 2.88
C TYR A 101 -10.79 8.67 1.38
N SER A 102 -11.86 8.02 0.92
CA SER A 102 -12.28 8.12 -0.48
C SER A 102 -13.75 7.77 -0.69
N SER A 103 -14.43 8.53 -1.54
CA SER A 103 -15.76 8.19 -2.09
C SER A 103 -15.69 7.28 -3.32
N ASN A 104 -14.58 7.33 -4.09
CA ASN A 104 -14.37 6.52 -5.29
C ASN A 104 -12.91 6.05 -5.43
N ILE A 105 -12.69 4.74 -5.34
CA ILE A 105 -11.35 4.14 -5.40
C ILE A 105 -10.70 4.32 -6.76
N ALA A 106 -11.46 4.27 -7.87
CA ALA A 106 -10.92 4.37 -9.22
C ALA A 106 -10.40 5.79 -9.54
N ALA A 107 -11.02 6.81 -8.95
CA ALA A 107 -10.61 8.21 -9.11
C ALA A 107 -9.51 8.65 -8.12
N THR A 108 -9.12 7.79 -7.17
CA THR A 108 -8.17 8.16 -6.11
C THR A 108 -6.72 8.13 -6.64
N PRO A 109 -5.92 9.18 -6.40
CA PRO A 109 -4.50 9.22 -6.76
C PRO A 109 -3.67 8.07 -6.16
N ALA A 110 -2.66 7.61 -6.91
CA ALA A 110 -1.84 6.45 -6.54
C ALA A 110 -0.96 6.69 -5.29
N ASN A 111 -0.49 7.92 -5.08
CA ASN A 111 0.29 8.32 -3.90
C ASN A 111 -0.52 8.22 -2.60
N THR A 112 -1.83 8.46 -2.66
CA THR A 112 -2.75 8.31 -1.52
C THR A 112 -3.08 6.84 -1.25
N LYS A 113 -3.13 6.01 -2.31
CA LYS A 113 -3.55 4.60 -2.22
C LYS A 113 -2.44 3.66 -1.75
N TYR A 114 -1.17 4.01 -1.98
CA TYR A 114 -0.04 3.11 -1.82
C TYR A 114 1.04 3.67 -0.87
N THR A 115 1.45 2.87 0.13
CA THR A 115 2.56 3.21 1.05
C THR A 115 3.84 2.46 0.65
N PRO A 116 4.98 3.15 0.45
CA PRO A 116 6.28 2.50 0.22
C PRO A 116 6.89 1.96 1.53
N VAL A 117 7.53 0.79 1.49
CA VAL A 117 8.14 0.15 2.67
C VAL A 117 9.68 0.09 2.52
N LYS A 118 10.45 0.52 3.54
CA LYS A 118 11.92 0.42 3.59
C LYS A 118 12.40 -0.97 4.09
N LYS A 119 13.62 -1.39 3.71
CA LYS A 119 14.31 -2.59 4.24
C LYS A 119 14.90 -2.30 5.65
N PHE A 120 14.90 -3.28 6.56
CA PHE A 120 15.36 -3.20 7.96
C PHE A 120 16.34 -4.35 8.28
N GLU A 121 17.18 -4.22 9.32
CA GLU A 121 18.15 -5.22 9.83
C GLU A 121 17.48 -6.51 10.32
N LYS A 122 17.99 -7.65 9.83
CA LYS A 122 17.27 -8.93 9.85
C LYS A 122 18.20 -10.12 9.57
N LEU A 123 17.80 -11.34 9.93
CA LEU A 123 18.40 -12.58 9.41
C LEU A 123 18.15 -12.68 7.91
N LEU A 124 19.20 -12.88 7.12
CA LEU A 124 19.10 -13.14 5.68
C LEU A 124 18.94 -14.64 5.46
N VAL A 125 17.91 -15.02 4.72
CA VAL A 125 17.67 -16.39 4.27
C VAL A 125 17.67 -16.39 2.74
N TRP A 126 18.56 -17.17 2.15
CA TRP A 126 18.57 -17.45 0.72
C TRP A 126 18.07 -18.87 0.49
N LEU A 127 17.19 -19.02 -0.50
CA LEU A 127 16.53 -20.27 -0.84
C LEU A 127 16.32 -20.37 -2.35
N VAL A 128 16.40 -21.59 -2.88
CA VAL A 128 16.00 -21.91 -4.25
C VAL A 128 14.76 -22.80 -4.21
N ILE A 129 13.78 -22.48 -5.04
CA ILE A 129 12.54 -23.23 -5.19
C ILE A 129 12.40 -23.68 -6.63
N SER A 130 11.95 -24.92 -6.82
CA SER A 130 11.59 -25.47 -8.11
C SER A 130 10.20 -26.12 -8.03
N GLU A 131 9.69 -26.59 -9.16
CA GLU A 131 8.45 -27.38 -9.22
C GLU A 131 8.52 -28.69 -8.42
N ARG A 132 9.73 -29.17 -8.10
CA ARG A 132 9.93 -30.48 -7.45
C ARG A 132 10.23 -30.37 -5.97
N CYS A 133 10.98 -29.35 -5.56
CA CYS A 133 11.44 -29.21 -4.18
C CYS A 133 11.94 -27.80 -3.86
N ILE A 134 12.21 -27.61 -2.57
CA ILE A 134 12.87 -26.44 -1.99
C ILE A 134 14.29 -26.88 -1.56
N SER A 135 15.29 -26.06 -1.84
CA SER A 135 16.67 -26.31 -1.43
C SER A 135 16.84 -26.18 0.09
N ALA A 136 17.96 -26.68 0.61
CA ALA A 136 18.37 -26.30 1.97
C ALA A 136 18.55 -24.76 2.04
N PRO A 137 18.02 -24.09 3.08
CA PRO A 137 18.20 -22.65 3.26
C PRO A 137 19.64 -22.32 3.64
N ILE A 138 20.18 -21.27 3.05
CA ILE A 138 21.40 -20.64 3.53
C ILE A 138 20.99 -19.48 4.42
N ILE A 139 21.36 -19.54 5.70
CA ILE A 139 21.03 -18.52 6.69
C ILE A 139 22.29 -17.75 7.06
N ARG A 140 22.24 -16.42 6.96
CA ARG A 140 23.32 -15.53 7.38
C ARG A 140 22.78 -14.45 8.31
N LYS A 141 23.57 -14.09 9.32
CA LYS A 141 23.35 -12.85 10.07
C LYS A 141 23.72 -11.68 9.14
N SER A 142 22.79 -10.74 8.94
CA SER A 142 23.03 -9.46 8.27
C SER A 142 23.44 -8.41 9.27
#